data_AF-A0A815H0Y5-F1
#
_entry.id   AF-A0A815H0Y5-F1
#
_cell.length_a   1.000
_cell.length_b   1.000
_cell.length_c   1.000
_cell.angle_alpha   90.00
_cell.angle_beta   90.00
_cell.angle_gamma   90.00
#
_symmetry.space_group_name_H-M   'P 1'
#
loop_
_entity.id
_entity.type
_entity.pdbx_description
1 polymer ?
#
loop_
_entity_poly.entity_id
_entity_poly.type
_entity_poly.pdbx_seq_one_letter_code
_entity_poly.pdbx_strand_id
1 'polypeptide(L)'
;MCAPLSCTYEQIRQHDIVYLISSIFGVFAGLLFGIELLILIILRFIENMANDFSLIELKRRFKDLFICPKKEQIINRCHFILLIVIIFLLYTAISLTLVPKTERVIRPSLFTYQYLLTNYQDSLQCSCSHISIEYQSFLTITSRIHQICSSDFVSNDWIDYIYNTIDPFHLNYTDFRITATGQYQLLASFCQLSRQVLDDALSNLLTSHFIDTELLSYNVLYERIQSSLKEFQMTIPNSFLNSLSVIRQTTGANMLMNMFMTSSKFQYEPAFAIFSIFYTRPLSYQGCNCGLSSKCVQSSRGMMAGCYPLEALLQSTFQCFYNQTCIDSNNVFQALNTSSSTSSQFLTNSTIESILNKLMVEDYSINISYENYFSKCEPLLCSYSYSGHRDILDVTLNITGIYGGLVIIARSIVVLFLKLYRNKNQKVTPQNNEA
;
A
#
# COMPACT_ATOMS: atom_id res chain seq x y z
N MET A 1 -8.27 17.67 17.02
CA MET A 1 -9.34 16.67 17.18
C MET A 1 -8.70 15.34 17.57
N CYS A 2 -9.28 14.65 18.54
CA CYS A 2 -8.62 13.77 19.52
C CYS A 2 -7.78 12.60 18.98
N ALA A 3 -6.67 12.34 19.69
CA ALA A 3 -5.76 11.21 19.48
C ALA A 3 -6.21 9.94 20.24
N PRO A 4 -5.98 8.72 19.71
CA PRO A 4 -6.40 7.46 20.32
C PRO A 4 -5.29 6.81 21.18
N LEU A 5 -4.55 7.58 21.98
CA LEU A 5 -3.46 7.08 22.84
C LEU A 5 -3.77 7.07 24.34
N SER A 6 -4.93 7.57 24.76
CA SER A 6 -5.31 7.60 26.19
C SER A 6 -6.05 6.34 26.65
N CYS A 7 -6.64 5.55 25.74
CA CYS A 7 -7.48 4.41 26.13
C CYS A 7 -6.70 3.12 26.44
N THR A 8 -5.48 2.96 25.92
CA THR A 8 -4.65 1.76 26.17
C THR A 8 -3.84 1.88 27.46
N TYR A 9 -3.36 3.07 27.82
CA TYR A 9 -2.57 3.28 29.03
C TYR A 9 -3.40 3.10 30.32
N GLU A 10 -4.68 3.54 30.33
CA GLU A 10 -5.56 3.30 31.48
C GLU A 10 -6.01 1.84 31.61
N GLN A 11 -6.23 1.12 30.50
CA GLN A 11 -6.58 -0.30 30.54
C GLN A 11 -5.40 -1.19 30.96
N ILE A 12 -4.17 -0.90 30.50
CA ILE A 12 -2.96 -1.62 30.93
C ILE A 12 -2.68 -1.36 32.42
N ARG A 13 -2.83 -0.10 32.88
CA ARG A 13 -2.66 0.27 34.28
C ARG A 13 -3.71 -0.39 35.19
N GLN A 14 -4.96 -0.52 34.77
CA GLN A 14 -5.99 -1.22 35.54
C GLN A 14 -5.76 -2.74 35.57
N HIS A 15 -5.32 -3.34 34.46
CA HIS A 15 -5.01 -4.77 34.41
C HIS A 15 -3.81 -5.11 35.30
N ASP A 16 -2.76 -4.29 35.29
CA ASP A 16 -1.59 -4.45 36.16
C ASP A 16 -1.92 -4.21 37.63
N ILE A 17 -2.77 -3.23 37.97
CA ILE A 17 -3.18 -2.98 39.36
C ILE A 17 -4.05 -4.11 39.90
N VAL A 18 -4.98 -4.66 39.11
CA VAL A 18 -5.80 -5.81 39.53
C VAL A 18 -4.94 -7.07 39.64
N TYR A 19 -3.97 -7.26 38.74
CA TYR A 19 -2.99 -8.34 38.85
C TYR A 19 -2.10 -8.18 40.08
N LEU A 20 -1.62 -6.97 40.38
CA LEU A 20 -0.84 -6.66 41.58
C LEU A 20 -1.65 -6.89 42.85
N ILE A 21 -2.91 -6.43 42.88
CA ILE A 21 -3.81 -6.61 44.03
C ILE A 21 -4.16 -8.09 44.22
N SER A 22 -4.45 -8.84 43.16
CA SER A 22 -4.73 -10.28 43.26
C SER A 22 -3.48 -11.10 43.66
N SER A 23 -2.30 -10.71 43.17
CA SER A 23 -1.00 -11.26 43.58
C SER A 23 -0.71 -10.95 45.04
N ILE A 24 -0.94 -9.71 45.49
CA ILE A 24 -0.79 -9.30 46.89
C ILE A 24 -1.77 -10.10 47.78
N PHE A 25 -3.06 -10.19 47.43
CA PHE A 25 -4.02 -10.99 48.19
C PHE A 25 -3.67 -12.50 48.19
N GLY A 26 -3.17 -13.04 47.08
CA GLY A 26 -2.70 -14.42 46.98
C GLY A 26 -1.45 -14.69 47.83
N VAL A 27 -0.48 -13.77 47.81
CA VAL A 27 0.74 -13.82 48.63
C VAL A 27 0.41 -13.66 50.11
N PHE A 28 -0.47 -12.71 50.48
CA PHE A 28 -0.91 -12.54 51.87
C PHE A 28 -1.72 -13.73 52.38
N ALA A 29 -2.59 -14.32 51.56
CA ALA A 29 -3.30 -15.56 51.91
C ALA A 29 -2.33 -16.75 52.08
N GLY A 30 -1.32 -16.85 51.22
CA GLY A 30 -0.24 -17.83 51.33
C GLY A 30 0.65 -17.63 52.57
N LEU A 31 0.98 -16.38 52.90
CA LEU A 31 1.74 -15.99 54.10
C LEU A 31 0.93 -16.25 55.38
N LEU A 32 -0.37 -16.00 55.38
CA LEU A 32 -1.25 -16.28 56.51
C LEU A 32 -1.28 -17.79 56.82
N PHE A 33 -1.36 -18.62 55.77
CA PHE A 33 -1.33 -20.08 55.91
C PHE A 33 0.08 -20.59 56.30
N GLY A 34 1.14 -19.97 55.77
CA GLY A 34 2.52 -20.23 56.19
C GLY A 34 2.77 -19.90 57.66
N ILE A 35 2.20 -18.80 58.15
CA ILE A 35 2.21 -18.40 59.55
C ILE A 35 1.39 -19.38 60.41
N GLU A 36 0.22 -19.84 59.95
CA GLU A 36 -0.54 -20.90 60.64
C GLU A 36 0.26 -22.21 60.74
N LEU A 37 0.99 -22.59 59.69
CA LEU A 37 1.86 -23.78 59.70
C LEU A 37 3.07 -23.59 60.63
N LEU A 38 3.68 -22.40 60.65
CA LEU A 38 4.80 -22.06 61.52
C LEU A 38 4.36 -22.03 62.99
N ILE A 39 3.18 -21.48 63.28
CA ILE A 39 2.53 -21.51 64.60
C ILE A 39 2.27 -22.96 65.02
N LEU A 40 1.80 -23.82 64.12
CA LEU A 40 1.61 -25.25 64.40
C LEU A 40 2.94 -25.97 64.70
N ILE A 41 4.02 -25.63 64.01
CA ILE A 41 5.36 -26.20 64.27
C ILE A 41 5.88 -25.72 65.63
N ILE A 42 5.74 -24.42 65.94
CA ILE A 42 6.15 -23.82 67.22
C ILE A 42 5.33 -24.42 68.38
N LEU A 43 4.01 -24.57 68.21
CA LEU A 43 3.13 -25.18 69.22
C LEU A 43 3.51 -26.64 69.47
N ARG A 44 3.85 -27.40 68.42
CA ARG A 44 4.31 -28.79 68.53
C ARG A 44 5.70 -28.92 69.16
N PHE A 45 6.53 -27.89 69.01
CA PHE A 45 7.83 -27.78 69.67
C PHE A 45 7.68 -27.45 71.16
N ILE A 46 6.70 -26.60 71.51
CA ILE A 46 6.33 -26.27 72.90
C ILE A 46 5.67 -27.47 73.60
N GLU A 47 4.84 -28.24 72.88
CA GLU A 47 4.19 -29.48 73.37
C GLU A 47 5.20 -30.54 73.83
N ASN A 48 6.39 -30.58 73.22
CA ASN A 48 7.48 -31.49 73.61
C ASN A 48 8.26 -31.05 74.86
N MET A 49 8.08 -29.82 75.35
CA MET A 49 8.87 -29.27 76.48
C MET A 49 8.12 -29.13 77.81
N ALA A 50 6.79 -29.26 77.85
CA ALA A 50 6.00 -28.93 79.04
C ALA A 50 5.30 -30.14 79.68
N ASN A 51 5.99 -30.82 80.59
CA ASN A 51 5.36 -31.58 81.67
C ASN A 51 5.19 -30.65 82.88
N ASP A 52 4.03 -30.00 83.05
CA ASP A 52 3.24 -30.14 84.29
C ASP A 52 1.96 -29.28 84.38
N PHE A 53 0.95 -29.96 84.91
CA PHE A 53 -0.15 -29.57 85.80
C PHE A 53 -1.15 -28.40 85.56
N SER A 54 -1.00 -27.46 84.62
CA SER A 54 -2.08 -26.46 84.36
C SER A 54 -2.91 -26.72 83.09
N LEU A 55 -2.63 -27.81 82.37
CA LEU A 55 -3.19 -28.08 81.04
C LEU A 55 -4.47 -28.93 81.05
N ILE A 56 -5.24 -29.01 82.14
CA ILE A 56 -6.46 -29.84 82.19
C ILE A 56 -7.68 -29.04 81.70
N GLU A 57 -7.76 -27.76 82.04
CA GLU A 57 -8.86 -26.88 81.62
C GLU A 57 -8.67 -26.39 80.17
N LEU A 58 -7.40 -26.23 79.75
CA LEU A 58 -7.02 -25.99 78.36
C LEU A 58 -7.18 -27.27 77.50
N LYS A 59 -6.84 -28.47 78.02
CA LYS A 59 -7.15 -29.75 77.35
C LYS A 59 -8.64 -29.91 77.08
N ARG A 60 -9.50 -29.51 78.02
CA ARG A 60 -10.95 -29.67 77.87
C ARG A 60 -11.51 -28.72 76.81
N ARG A 61 -11.05 -27.46 76.74
CA ARG A 61 -11.47 -26.52 75.69
C ARG A 61 -10.85 -26.78 74.31
N PHE A 62 -9.63 -27.31 74.22
CA PHE A 62 -9.03 -27.68 72.93
C PHE A 62 -9.50 -29.04 72.40
N LYS A 63 -9.86 -29.99 73.28
CA LYS A 63 -10.45 -31.27 72.89
C LYS A 63 -11.80 -31.05 72.19
N ASP A 64 -12.56 -30.03 72.57
CA ASP A 64 -13.83 -29.69 71.90
C ASP A 64 -13.63 -28.87 70.61
N LEU A 65 -12.46 -28.25 70.39
CA LEU A 65 -12.12 -27.56 69.12
C LEU A 65 -11.63 -28.53 68.02
N PHE A 66 -11.21 -29.74 68.39
CA PHE A 66 -10.66 -30.76 67.48
C PHE A 66 -11.14 -32.18 67.76
N ILE A 67 -12.41 -32.37 68.15
CA ILE A 67 -13.09 -33.65 67.87
C ILE A 67 -13.40 -33.67 66.37
N CYS A 68 -12.42 -34.15 65.58
CA CYS A 68 -12.71 -34.70 64.27
C CYS A 68 -13.08 -36.18 64.46
N PRO A 69 -14.35 -36.59 64.31
CA PRO A 69 -14.68 -38.01 64.25
C PRO A 69 -13.89 -38.67 63.10
N LYS A 70 -13.45 -39.92 63.27
CA LYS A 70 -12.60 -40.69 62.30
C LYS A 70 -13.07 -40.66 60.82
N LYS A 71 -14.30 -40.21 60.52
CA LYS A 71 -14.82 -39.97 59.16
C LYS A 71 -14.30 -38.69 58.49
N GLU A 72 -13.75 -37.71 59.21
CA GLU A 72 -13.29 -36.42 58.66
C GLU A 72 -11.83 -36.41 58.18
N GLN A 73 -10.97 -37.30 58.69
CA GLN A 73 -9.60 -37.44 58.18
C GLN A 73 -9.55 -37.93 56.72
N ILE A 74 -10.50 -38.78 56.33
CA ILE A 74 -10.63 -39.27 54.95
C ILE A 74 -11.07 -38.13 54.03
N ILE A 75 -11.99 -37.27 54.49
CA ILE A 75 -12.50 -36.12 53.73
C ILE A 75 -11.37 -35.10 53.48
N ASN A 76 -10.56 -34.79 54.49
CA ASN A 76 -9.43 -33.87 54.33
C ASN A 76 -8.33 -34.43 53.40
N ARG A 77 -8.07 -35.76 53.44
CA ARG A 77 -7.15 -36.41 52.50
C ARG A 77 -7.68 -36.43 51.06
N CYS A 78 -8.96 -36.73 50.87
CA CYS A 78 -9.59 -36.66 49.54
C CYS A 78 -9.61 -35.23 48.98
N HIS A 79 -9.84 -34.22 49.82
CA HIS A 79 -9.77 -32.81 49.41
C HIS A 79 -8.36 -32.41 48.95
N PHE A 80 -7.33 -32.79 49.71
CA PHE A 80 -5.94 -32.50 49.36
C PHE A 80 -5.51 -33.19 48.05
N ILE A 81 -5.90 -34.45 47.84
CA ILE A 81 -5.62 -35.18 46.59
C ILE A 81 -6.36 -34.53 45.41
N LEU A 82 -7.65 -34.17 45.57
CA LEU A 82 -8.43 -33.50 44.54
C LEU A 82 -7.80 -32.15 44.14
N LEU A 83 -7.32 -31.37 45.13
CA LEU A 83 -6.64 -30.10 44.90
C LEU A 83 -5.34 -30.29 44.10
N ILE A 84 -4.52 -31.29 44.46
CA ILE A 84 -3.29 -31.61 43.71
C ILE A 84 -3.60 -31.99 42.26
N VAL A 85 -4.62 -32.82 42.02
CA VAL A 85 -5.01 -33.24 40.67
C VAL A 85 -5.47 -32.04 39.84
N ILE A 86 -6.30 -31.15 40.41
CA ILE A 86 -6.76 -29.94 39.71
C ILE A 86 -5.59 -28.99 39.41
N ILE A 87 -4.67 -28.80 40.36
CA ILE A 87 -3.46 -27.96 40.14
C ILE A 87 -2.58 -28.57 39.04
N PHE A 88 -2.41 -29.89 39.01
CA PHE A 88 -1.64 -30.56 37.96
C PHE A 88 -2.30 -30.43 36.57
N LEU A 89 -3.62 -30.58 36.49
CA LEU A 89 -4.37 -30.37 35.25
C LEU A 89 -4.30 -28.91 34.78
N LEU A 90 -4.38 -27.95 35.70
CA LEU A 90 -4.21 -26.53 35.38
C LEU A 90 -2.77 -26.22 34.94
N TYR A 91 -1.77 -26.81 35.60
CA TYR A 91 -0.36 -26.63 35.23
C TYR A 91 -0.11 -27.13 33.81
N THR A 92 -0.56 -28.34 33.49
CA THR A 92 -0.41 -28.91 32.13
C THR A 92 -1.19 -28.09 31.11
N ALA A 93 -2.44 -27.73 31.39
CA ALA A 93 -3.26 -26.91 30.49
C ALA A 93 -2.61 -25.53 30.19
N ILE A 94 -2.15 -24.81 31.23
CA ILE A 94 -1.52 -23.49 31.07
C ILE A 94 -0.17 -23.62 30.37
N SER A 95 0.63 -24.64 30.71
CA SER A 95 1.95 -24.84 30.10
C SER A 95 1.88 -25.16 28.61
N LEU A 96 0.84 -25.87 28.15
CA LEU A 96 0.62 -26.19 26.74
C LEU A 96 0.04 -25.02 25.92
N THR A 97 -0.39 -23.92 26.55
CA THR A 97 -0.87 -22.75 25.80
C THR A 97 0.29 -22.01 25.14
N LEU A 98 0.16 -21.81 23.83
CA LEU A 98 1.06 -20.96 23.07
C LEU A 98 0.67 -19.49 23.26
N VAL A 99 1.68 -18.66 23.51
CA VAL A 99 1.55 -17.21 23.60
C VAL A 99 2.44 -16.54 22.55
N PRO A 100 2.03 -15.38 22.00
CA PRO A 100 2.89 -14.62 21.10
C PRO A 100 4.10 -14.10 21.89
N LYS A 101 5.29 -14.46 21.43
CA LYS A 101 6.57 -13.91 21.91
C LYS A 101 7.19 -13.05 20.83
N THR A 102 7.74 -11.91 21.22
CA THR A 102 8.36 -10.96 20.29
C THR A 102 9.88 -10.97 20.47
N GLU A 103 10.60 -11.20 19.38
CA GLU A 103 12.07 -11.14 19.32
C GLU A 103 12.51 -9.89 18.59
N ARG A 104 13.73 -9.43 18.90
CA ARG A 104 14.30 -8.21 18.33
C ARG A 104 15.68 -8.46 17.76
N VAL A 105 15.91 -7.99 16.54
CA VAL A 105 17.19 -8.08 15.83
C VAL A 105 17.66 -6.67 15.50
N ILE A 106 18.82 -6.30 16.02
CA ILE A 106 19.44 -4.98 15.82
C ILE A 106 20.26 -5.03 14.53
N ARG A 107 20.08 -4.03 13.65
CA ARG A 107 20.85 -3.87 12.39
C ARG A 107 21.01 -5.17 11.59
N PRO A 108 19.91 -5.78 11.12
CA PRO A 108 19.98 -7.02 10.38
C PRO A 108 20.71 -6.85 9.06
N SER A 109 21.46 -7.87 8.64
CA SER A 109 21.93 -7.98 7.27
C SER A 109 20.77 -8.26 6.31
N LEU A 110 20.95 -7.99 5.01
CA LEU A 110 19.94 -8.32 3.99
C LEU A 110 19.56 -9.82 4.04
N PHE A 111 20.55 -10.69 4.20
CA PHE A 111 20.33 -12.13 4.35
C PHE A 111 19.50 -12.47 5.58
N THR A 112 19.79 -11.85 6.72
CA THR A 112 19.02 -12.03 7.97
C THR A 112 17.58 -11.56 7.78
N TYR A 113 17.38 -10.41 7.14
CA TYR A 113 16.05 -9.89 6.85
C TYR A 113 15.27 -10.83 5.94
N GLN A 114 15.87 -11.33 4.85
CA GLN A 114 15.21 -12.29 3.94
C GLN A 114 14.80 -13.59 4.64
N TYR A 115 15.66 -14.10 5.53
CA TYR A 115 15.33 -15.24 6.36
C TYR A 115 14.12 -14.96 7.27
N LEU A 116 14.11 -13.81 7.95
CA LEU A 116 13.00 -13.42 8.83
C LEU A 116 11.70 -13.21 8.03
N LEU A 117 11.79 -12.58 6.87
CA LEU A 117 10.65 -12.32 5.99
C LEU A 117 10.03 -13.64 5.52
N THR A 118 10.84 -14.65 5.22
CA THR A 118 10.36 -15.97 4.78
C THR A 118 9.64 -16.73 5.90
N ASN A 119 10.09 -16.61 7.15
CA ASN A 119 9.57 -17.39 8.26
C ASN A 119 8.49 -16.67 9.09
N TYR A 120 8.46 -15.33 9.07
CA TYR A 120 7.65 -14.50 9.97
C TYR A 120 6.99 -13.32 9.25
N GLN A 121 6.67 -13.46 7.95
CA GLN A 121 6.17 -12.37 7.09
C GLN A 121 5.07 -11.52 7.74
N ASP A 122 4.08 -12.14 8.37
CA ASP A 122 2.88 -11.45 8.88
C ASP A 122 3.13 -10.59 10.13
N SER A 123 4.22 -10.84 10.87
CA SER A 123 4.53 -10.17 12.13
C SER A 123 5.87 -9.43 12.13
N LEU A 124 6.63 -9.53 11.03
CA LEU A 124 7.91 -8.87 10.87
C LEU A 124 7.71 -7.38 10.61
N GLN A 125 8.29 -6.57 11.48
CA GLN A 125 8.33 -5.12 11.35
C GLN A 125 9.77 -4.65 11.53
N CYS A 126 10.23 -3.80 10.63
CA CYS A 126 11.61 -3.34 10.58
C CYS A 126 11.62 -1.82 10.41
N SER A 127 12.16 -1.08 11.37
CA SER A 127 12.26 0.38 11.25
C SER A 127 13.50 0.78 10.44
N CYS A 128 13.35 1.70 9.49
CA CYS A 128 14.46 2.30 8.76
C CYS A 128 15.18 3.34 9.63
N SER A 129 16.50 3.50 9.45
CA SER A 129 17.21 4.66 10.02
C SER A 129 16.98 5.91 9.17
N HIS A 130 16.89 5.75 7.84
CA HIS A 130 16.53 6.81 6.91
C HIS A 130 15.10 6.62 6.41
N ILE A 131 14.21 7.51 6.82
CA ILE A 131 12.79 7.46 6.44
C ILE A 131 12.48 8.10 5.09
N SER A 132 13.46 8.79 4.49
CA SER A 132 13.31 9.59 3.28
C SER A 132 14.48 9.26 2.36
N ILE A 133 14.19 8.63 1.22
CA ILE A 133 15.19 8.09 0.31
C ILE A 133 14.91 8.63 -1.09
N GLU A 134 15.88 9.30 -1.72
CA GLU A 134 15.74 9.75 -3.10
C GLU A 134 15.49 8.58 -4.05
N TYR A 135 14.51 8.72 -4.96
CA TYR A 135 14.17 7.66 -5.91
C TYR A 135 15.37 7.23 -6.75
N GLN A 136 16.19 8.17 -7.22
CA GLN A 136 17.37 7.89 -8.05
C GLN A 136 18.37 6.92 -7.42
N SER A 137 18.33 6.73 -6.10
CA SER A 137 19.24 5.82 -5.41
C SER A 137 18.92 4.34 -5.62
N PHE A 138 17.66 4.01 -5.93
CA PHE A 138 17.21 2.62 -6.09
C PHE A 138 16.31 2.40 -7.31
N LEU A 139 15.85 3.46 -7.98
CA LEU A 139 14.95 3.41 -9.11
C LEU A 139 15.64 3.99 -10.36
N THR A 140 15.60 3.23 -11.45
CA THR A 140 16.01 3.72 -12.77
C THR A 140 14.81 3.65 -13.70
N ILE A 141 14.51 4.76 -14.37
CA ILE A 141 13.43 4.85 -15.34
C ILE A 141 14.02 5.39 -16.63
N THR A 142 13.77 4.68 -17.73
CA THR A 142 14.06 5.18 -19.07
C THR A 142 12.77 5.13 -19.89
N SER A 143 12.63 6.05 -20.83
CA SER A 143 11.47 6.14 -21.71
C SER A 143 11.91 6.02 -23.16
N ARG A 144 11.08 5.37 -23.97
CA ARG A 144 11.25 5.37 -25.42
C ARG A 144 10.17 6.24 -26.04
N ILE A 145 10.57 7.23 -26.82
CA ILE A 145 9.66 8.08 -27.59
C ILE A 145 9.38 7.43 -28.94
N HIS A 146 8.20 7.69 -29.49
CA HIS A 146 7.74 7.22 -30.79
C HIS A 146 8.80 7.46 -31.87
N GLN A 147 9.06 6.43 -32.66
CA GLN A 147 10.10 6.34 -33.69
C GLN A 147 10.08 7.50 -34.70
N ILE A 148 8.91 8.09 -34.94
CA ILE A 148 8.77 9.27 -35.80
C ILE A 148 9.65 10.45 -35.35
N CYS A 149 9.86 10.59 -34.03
CA CYS A 149 10.66 11.65 -33.44
C CYS A 149 12.18 11.47 -33.65
N SER A 150 12.59 10.35 -34.24
CA SER A 150 13.97 10.09 -34.66
C SER A 150 14.06 9.86 -36.17
N SER A 151 13.00 10.19 -36.92
CA SER A 151 12.95 10.05 -38.38
C SER A 151 13.29 11.36 -39.09
N ASP A 152 13.63 11.28 -40.38
CA ASP A 152 13.89 12.44 -41.22
C ASP A 152 12.69 13.38 -41.32
N PHE A 153 11.45 12.91 -41.08
CA PHE A 153 10.26 13.75 -41.13
C PHE A 153 10.23 14.89 -40.12
N VAL A 154 11.09 14.83 -39.08
CA VAL A 154 11.28 15.91 -38.10
C VAL A 154 12.62 16.66 -38.27
N SER A 155 13.40 16.31 -39.29
CA SER A 155 14.66 16.97 -39.61
C SER A 155 14.44 18.29 -40.36
N ASN A 156 15.40 19.21 -40.25
CA ASN A 156 15.39 20.44 -41.02
C ASN A 156 15.52 20.16 -42.53
N ASP A 157 16.35 19.19 -42.92
CA ASP A 157 16.57 18.83 -44.33
C ASP A 157 15.27 18.44 -45.04
N TRP A 158 14.42 17.66 -44.36
CA TRP A 158 13.10 17.29 -44.87
C TRP A 158 12.15 18.49 -44.98
N ILE A 159 12.10 19.31 -43.94
CA ILE A 159 11.23 20.49 -43.89
C ILE A 159 11.61 21.47 -45.02
N ASP A 160 12.91 21.68 -45.23
CA ASP A 160 13.46 22.52 -46.30
C ASP A 160 13.19 21.93 -47.68
N TYR A 161 13.32 20.61 -47.85
CA TYR A 161 12.96 19.93 -49.09
C TYR A 161 11.49 20.15 -49.46
N ILE A 162 10.57 19.93 -48.51
CA ILE A 162 9.13 20.13 -48.71
C ILE A 162 8.81 21.60 -49.05
N TYR A 163 9.43 22.54 -48.34
CA TYR A 163 9.24 23.97 -48.60
C TYR A 163 9.67 24.39 -50.01
N ASN A 164 10.80 23.88 -50.50
CA ASN A 164 11.36 24.25 -51.80
C ASN A 164 10.70 23.50 -52.98
N THR A 165 10.18 22.29 -52.74
CA THR A 165 9.64 21.43 -53.80
C THR A 165 8.17 21.71 -54.11
N ILE A 166 7.41 22.16 -53.10
CA ILE A 166 5.97 22.35 -53.23
C ILE A 166 5.68 23.81 -53.55
N ASP A 167 5.21 24.07 -54.77
CA ASP A 167 4.61 25.36 -55.11
C ASP A 167 3.15 25.40 -54.62
N PRO A 168 2.83 26.18 -53.55
CA PRO A 168 1.47 26.20 -52.99
C PRO A 168 0.46 26.87 -53.94
N PHE A 169 0.92 27.72 -54.88
CA PHE A 169 0.04 28.51 -55.75
C PHE A 169 -0.63 27.67 -56.83
N HIS A 170 -0.11 26.47 -57.12
CA HIS A 170 -0.67 25.54 -58.10
C HIS A 170 -1.51 24.41 -57.49
N LEU A 171 -1.65 24.39 -56.17
CA LEU A 171 -2.39 23.35 -55.45
C LEU A 171 -3.76 23.86 -54.99
N ASN A 172 -4.72 22.94 -54.89
CA ASN A 172 -6.03 23.24 -54.32
C ASN A 172 -5.90 23.31 -52.79
N TYR A 173 -6.63 24.22 -52.13
CA TYR A 173 -6.61 24.40 -50.67
C TYR A 173 -6.91 23.12 -49.86
N THR A 174 -7.54 22.12 -50.49
CA THR A 174 -7.81 20.79 -49.91
C THR A 174 -6.63 19.81 -50.04
N ASP A 175 -5.55 20.18 -50.72
CA ASP A 175 -4.32 19.40 -50.79
C ASP A 175 -3.47 19.66 -49.54
N PHE A 176 -3.18 18.63 -48.75
CA PHE A 176 -2.45 18.81 -47.48
C PHE A 176 -1.06 19.39 -47.71
N ARG A 177 -0.47 19.17 -48.89
CA ARG A 177 0.85 19.62 -49.30
C ARG A 177 1.04 21.12 -49.17
N ILE A 178 -0.03 21.91 -49.32
CA ILE A 178 -0.02 23.36 -49.08
C ILE A 178 0.44 23.69 -47.65
N THR A 179 0.02 22.89 -46.68
CA THR A 179 0.33 23.09 -45.26
C THR A 179 1.41 22.14 -44.74
N ALA A 180 1.99 21.30 -45.61
CA ALA A 180 2.89 20.22 -45.20
C ALA A 180 4.10 20.74 -44.43
N THR A 181 4.76 21.81 -44.89
CA THR A 181 5.88 22.44 -44.16
C THR A 181 5.50 22.78 -42.71
N GLY A 182 4.35 23.43 -42.52
CA GLY A 182 3.84 23.78 -41.19
C GLY A 182 3.48 22.55 -40.35
N GLN A 183 2.92 21.51 -40.96
CA GLN A 183 2.63 20.25 -40.28
C GLN A 183 3.91 19.52 -39.81
N TYR A 184 4.95 19.45 -40.64
CA TYR A 184 6.22 18.82 -40.25
C TYR A 184 6.97 19.64 -39.18
N GLN A 185 6.94 20.98 -39.26
CA GLN A 185 7.47 21.85 -38.20
C GLN A 185 6.76 21.64 -36.85
N LEU A 186 5.43 21.51 -36.89
CA LEU A 186 4.64 21.21 -35.70
C LEU A 186 4.97 19.81 -35.15
N LEU A 187 5.13 18.80 -36.01
CA LEU A 187 5.52 17.46 -35.60
C LEU A 187 6.89 17.45 -34.92
N ALA A 188 7.88 18.14 -35.51
CA ALA A 188 9.21 18.29 -34.91
C ALA A 188 9.13 18.98 -33.54
N SER A 189 8.35 20.06 -33.44
CA SER A 189 8.11 20.78 -32.19
C SER A 189 7.45 19.89 -31.14
N PHE A 190 6.46 19.09 -31.52
CA PHE A 190 5.81 18.14 -30.62
C PHE A 190 6.74 17.07 -30.09
N CYS A 191 7.59 16.50 -30.95
CA CYS A 191 8.60 15.54 -30.55
C CYS A 191 9.61 16.15 -29.56
N GLN A 192 10.10 17.35 -29.84
CA GLN A 192 11.02 18.06 -28.96
C GLN A 192 10.40 18.40 -27.61
N LEU A 193 9.21 19.01 -27.62
CA LEU A 193 8.53 19.43 -26.40
C LEU A 193 8.09 18.24 -25.55
N SER A 194 7.62 17.16 -26.17
CA SER A 194 7.26 15.94 -25.43
C SER A 194 8.47 15.32 -24.73
N ARG A 195 9.64 15.30 -25.40
CA ARG A 195 10.89 14.84 -24.79
C ARG A 195 11.30 15.73 -23.62
N GLN A 196 11.30 17.03 -23.81
CA GLN A 196 11.68 17.97 -22.77
C GLN A 196 10.78 17.87 -21.53
N VAL A 197 9.45 17.85 -21.73
CA VAL A 197 8.49 17.69 -20.63
C VAL A 197 8.73 16.38 -19.87
N LEU A 198 9.04 15.31 -20.60
CA LEU A 198 9.30 14.00 -20.02
C LEU A 198 10.62 13.96 -19.23
N ASP A 199 11.69 14.49 -19.79
CA ASP A 199 13.01 14.54 -19.15
C ASP A 199 12.97 15.39 -17.88
N ASP A 200 12.34 16.58 -17.95
CA ASP A 200 12.15 17.46 -16.80
C ASP A 200 11.31 16.77 -15.71
N ALA A 201 10.21 16.11 -16.09
CA ALA A 201 9.35 15.40 -15.15
C ALA A 201 10.04 14.19 -14.50
N LEU A 202 10.79 13.41 -15.28
CA LEU A 202 11.57 12.28 -14.77
C LEU A 202 12.68 12.74 -13.84
N SER A 203 13.40 13.80 -14.19
CA SER A 203 14.42 14.40 -13.32
C SER A 203 13.83 14.84 -11.99
N ASN A 204 12.65 15.49 -12.01
CA ASN A 204 11.95 15.90 -10.80
C ASN A 204 11.47 14.71 -9.96
N LEU A 205 10.97 13.64 -10.59
CA LEU A 205 10.57 12.43 -9.88
C LEU A 205 11.77 11.74 -9.23
N LEU A 206 12.86 11.55 -9.98
CA LEU A 206 14.04 10.83 -9.51
C LEU A 206 14.79 11.55 -8.38
N THR A 207 14.75 12.88 -8.37
CA THR A 207 15.28 13.71 -7.26
C THR A 207 14.30 13.86 -6.09
N SER A 208 13.03 13.50 -6.27
CA SER A 208 12.07 13.44 -5.18
C SER A 208 12.34 12.26 -4.23
N HIS A 209 11.70 12.28 -3.06
CA HIS A 209 11.95 11.31 -2.00
C HIS A 209 10.79 10.33 -1.84
N PHE A 210 11.14 9.05 -1.75
CA PHE A 210 10.30 7.98 -1.24
C PHE A 210 10.32 8.00 0.29
N ILE A 211 9.14 8.09 0.91
CA ILE A 211 9.00 8.25 2.36
C ILE A 211 8.31 7.04 2.97
N ASP A 212 9.02 6.35 3.87
CA ASP A 212 8.47 5.29 4.70
C ASP A 212 9.23 5.18 6.03
N THR A 213 8.53 4.85 7.11
CA THR A 213 9.13 4.60 8.42
C THR A 213 9.63 3.16 8.57
N GLU A 214 9.09 2.25 7.76
CA GLU A 214 9.37 0.83 7.82
C GLU A 214 10.03 0.33 6.53
N LEU A 215 10.87 -0.70 6.67
CA LEU A 215 11.47 -1.40 5.54
C LEU A 215 10.39 -2.25 4.87
N LEU A 216 10.03 -1.88 3.65
CA LEU A 216 9.05 -2.62 2.86
C LEU A 216 9.66 -3.88 2.25
N SER A 217 8.84 -4.93 2.15
CA SER A 217 9.19 -6.10 1.34
C SER A 217 9.25 -5.72 -0.14
N TYR A 218 9.97 -6.50 -0.95
CA TYR A 218 10.10 -6.22 -2.38
C TYR A 218 8.75 -6.06 -3.09
N ASN A 219 7.79 -6.94 -2.80
CA ASN A 219 6.47 -6.90 -3.44
C ASN A 219 5.71 -5.62 -3.07
N VAL A 220 5.72 -5.23 -1.79
CA VAL A 220 5.03 -4.02 -1.32
C VAL A 220 5.70 -2.76 -1.87
N LEU A 221 7.05 -2.73 -1.89
CA LEU A 221 7.80 -1.65 -2.52
C LEU A 221 7.46 -1.53 -4.01
N TYR A 222 7.46 -2.65 -4.73
CA TYR A 222 7.15 -2.70 -6.15
C TYR A 222 5.74 -2.17 -6.43
N GLU A 223 4.72 -2.64 -5.71
CA GLU A 223 3.34 -2.17 -5.86
C GLU A 223 3.21 -0.66 -5.59
N ARG A 224 3.89 -0.15 -4.55
CA ARG A 224 3.86 1.27 -4.22
C ARG A 224 4.53 2.13 -5.28
N ILE A 225 5.67 1.69 -5.82
CA ILE A 225 6.35 2.36 -6.93
C ILE A 225 5.46 2.32 -8.17
N GLN A 226 4.89 1.18 -8.54
CA GLN A 226 4.01 1.07 -9.70
C GLN A 226 2.78 1.98 -9.57
N SER A 227 2.19 2.07 -8.39
CA SER A 227 1.08 3.00 -8.13
C SER A 227 1.50 4.46 -8.36
N SER A 228 2.65 4.86 -7.79
CA SER A 228 3.20 6.21 -7.97
C SER A 228 3.55 6.51 -9.44
N LEU A 229 4.14 5.54 -10.16
CA LEU A 229 4.46 5.68 -11.57
C LEU A 229 3.22 5.77 -12.46
N LYS A 230 2.14 5.06 -12.11
CA LYS A 230 0.87 5.17 -12.83
C LYS A 230 0.26 6.57 -12.66
N GLU A 231 0.29 7.12 -11.45
CA GLU A 231 -0.14 8.49 -11.19
C GLU A 231 0.73 9.51 -11.95
N PHE A 232 2.04 9.34 -11.92
CA PHE A 232 2.99 10.12 -12.70
C PHE A 232 2.63 10.10 -14.19
N GLN A 233 2.48 8.92 -14.80
CA GLN A 233 2.12 8.79 -16.22
C GLN A 233 0.78 9.45 -16.59
N MET A 234 -0.20 9.45 -15.68
CA MET A 234 -1.50 10.09 -15.92
C MET A 234 -1.45 11.63 -15.80
N THR A 235 -0.48 12.17 -15.08
CA THR A 235 -0.47 13.60 -14.70
C THR A 235 0.49 14.44 -15.54
N ILE A 236 1.64 13.89 -15.96
CA ILE A 236 2.65 14.65 -16.74
C ILE A 236 2.06 15.28 -18.01
N PRO A 237 1.21 14.61 -18.82
CA PRO A 237 0.73 15.19 -20.07
C PRO A 237 -0.11 16.45 -19.86
N ASN A 238 -0.73 16.62 -18.68
CA ASN A 238 -1.72 17.67 -18.44
C ASN A 238 -1.17 19.08 -18.68
N SER A 239 0.05 19.37 -18.25
CA SER A 239 0.65 20.69 -18.46
C SER A 239 0.82 21.00 -19.95
N PHE A 240 1.37 20.03 -20.71
CA PHE A 240 1.54 20.13 -22.15
C PHE A 240 0.19 20.29 -22.88
N LEU A 241 -0.79 19.45 -22.55
CA LEU A 241 -2.12 19.46 -23.18
C LEU A 241 -2.90 20.73 -22.86
N ASN A 242 -2.74 21.30 -21.67
CA ASN A 242 -3.35 22.58 -21.31
C ASN A 242 -2.78 23.71 -22.16
N SER A 243 -1.45 23.78 -22.29
CA SER A 243 -0.79 24.76 -23.16
C SER A 243 -1.22 24.62 -24.62
N LEU A 244 -1.29 23.38 -25.12
CA LEU A 244 -1.79 23.10 -26.47
C LEU A 244 -3.25 23.52 -26.65
N SER A 245 -4.11 23.26 -25.66
CA SER A 245 -5.52 23.66 -25.66
C SER A 245 -5.68 25.18 -25.75
N VAL A 246 -4.87 25.93 -24.99
CA VAL A 246 -4.85 27.40 -25.07
C VAL A 246 -4.46 27.86 -26.47
N ILE A 247 -3.39 27.31 -27.05
CA ILE A 247 -2.96 27.65 -28.42
C ILE A 247 -4.09 27.39 -29.43
N ARG A 248 -4.76 26.24 -29.36
CA ARG A 248 -5.86 25.87 -30.26
C ARG A 248 -7.04 26.83 -30.13
N GLN A 249 -7.44 27.15 -28.89
CA GLN A 249 -8.55 28.06 -28.63
C GLN A 249 -8.25 29.48 -29.08
N THR A 250 -7.06 30.00 -28.77
CA THR A 250 -6.63 31.34 -29.19
C THR A 250 -6.50 31.44 -30.71
N THR A 251 -5.97 30.40 -31.37
CA THR A 251 -5.88 30.35 -32.84
C THR A 251 -7.27 30.38 -33.48
N GLY A 252 -8.21 29.60 -32.96
CA GLY A 252 -9.57 29.57 -33.46
C GLY A 252 -10.36 30.86 -33.20
N ALA A 253 -10.27 31.41 -31.99
CA ALA A 253 -11.00 32.62 -31.59
C ALA A 253 -10.54 33.87 -32.34
N ASN A 254 -9.24 33.99 -32.61
CA ASN A 254 -8.70 35.14 -33.35
C ASN A 254 -8.93 35.06 -34.86
N MET A 255 -9.36 33.89 -35.38
CA MET A 255 -9.57 33.63 -36.82
C MET A 255 -8.42 34.14 -37.69
N LEU A 256 -7.17 34.02 -37.20
CA LEU A 256 -6.01 34.55 -37.90
C LEU A 256 -5.88 33.87 -39.26
N MET A 257 -5.84 34.68 -40.32
CA MET A 257 -5.60 34.15 -41.64
C MET A 257 -4.17 33.64 -41.70
N ASN A 258 -4.01 32.34 -41.98
CA ASN A 258 -2.68 31.77 -42.15
C ASN A 258 -2.11 32.15 -43.52
N MET A 259 -0.78 32.10 -43.64
CA MET A 259 -0.08 32.41 -44.89
C MET A 259 -0.52 31.51 -46.07
N PHE A 260 -0.99 30.32 -45.76
CA PHE A 260 -1.45 29.32 -46.71
C PHE A 260 -2.88 29.57 -47.23
N MET A 261 -3.58 30.57 -46.69
CA MET A 261 -4.98 30.89 -46.99
C MET A 261 -5.92 29.68 -46.88
N THR A 262 -5.64 28.75 -45.97
CA THR A 262 -6.43 27.52 -45.79
C THR A 262 -7.60 27.68 -44.82
N SER A 263 -7.62 28.75 -44.01
CA SER A 263 -8.76 29.12 -43.16
C SER A 263 -9.76 30.03 -43.91
N SER A 264 -9.23 31.05 -44.56
CA SER A 264 -9.99 32.04 -45.33
C SER A 264 -9.17 32.46 -46.55
N LYS A 265 -9.85 32.83 -47.63
CA LYS A 265 -9.23 33.41 -48.83
C LYS A 265 -9.76 34.81 -49.11
N PHE A 266 -8.96 35.61 -49.78
CA PHE A 266 -9.45 36.87 -50.34
C PHE A 266 -10.39 36.58 -51.51
N GLN A 267 -11.56 37.21 -51.48
CA GLN A 267 -12.49 37.23 -52.60
C GLN A 267 -12.57 38.65 -53.14
N TYR A 268 -12.50 38.72 -54.46
CA TYR A 268 -12.71 39.93 -55.24
C TYR A 268 -14.17 39.96 -55.68
N GLU A 269 -14.84 41.07 -55.44
CA GLU A 269 -16.16 41.34 -56.00
C GLU A 269 -16.14 42.71 -56.69
N PRO A 270 -16.36 42.74 -58.03
CA PRO A 270 -16.38 43.99 -58.76
C PRO A 270 -17.60 44.81 -58.33
N ALA A 271 -17.37 45.90 -57.61
CA ALA A 271 -18.42 46.76 -57.08
C ALA A 271 -18.44 48.09 -57.85
N PHE A 272 -19.25 48.16 -58.91
CA PHE A 272 -19.32 49.30 -59.85
C PHE A 272 -17.96 49.72 -60.45
N ALA A 273 -17.98 50.48 -61.55
CA ALA A 273 -16.81 50.71 -62.41
C ALA A 273 -15.62 51.49 -61.77
N ILE A 274 -15.68 51.83 -60.47
CA ILE A 274 -14.77 52.81 -59.84
C ILE A 274 -14.17 52.34 -58.51
N PHE A 275 -14.64 51.25 -57.92
CA PHE A 275 -14.06 50.68 -56.70
C PHE A 275 -14.11 49.14 -56.71
N SER A 276 -13.17 48.53 -55.99
CA SER A 276 -13.11 47.07 -55.83
C SER A 276 -13.24 46.75 -54.35
N ILE A 277 -14.13 45.82 -54.01
CA ILE A 277 -14.27 45.35 -52.64
C ILE A 277 -13.45 44.07 -52.50
N PHE A 278 -12.55 44.08 -51.52
CA PHE A 278 -11.83 42.90 -51.07
C PHE A 278 -12.41 42.49 -49.72
N TYR A 279 -12.88 41.26 -49.62
CA TYR A 279 -13.29 40.68 -48.36
C TYR A 279 -12.70 39.28 -48.21
N THR A 280 -12.58 38.84 -46.95
CA THR A 280 -12.18 37.47 -46.64
C THR A 280 -13.41 36.58 -46.62
N ARG A 281 -13.33 35.45 -47.31
CA ARG A 281 -14.35 34.40 -47.24
C ARG A 281 -13.78 33.16 -46.57
N PRO A 282 -14.44 32.61 -45.53
CA PRO A 282 -13.99 31.38 -44.91
C PRO A 282 -14.12 30.21 -45.87
N LEU A 283 -13.15 29.30 -45.80
CA LEU A 283 -13.15 28.06 -46.56
C LEU A 283 -13.98 26.97 -45.86
N SER A 284 -14.28 25.92 -46.62
CA SER A 284 -15.04 24.77 -46.12
C SER A 284 -14.35 23.46 -46.45
N TYR A 285 -14.25 22.58 -45.46
CA TYR A 285 -13.71 21.23 -45.59
C TYR A 285 -14.82 20.24 -45.28
N GLN A 286 -15.22 19.42 -46.25
CA GLN A 286 -16.36 18.49 -46.14
C GLN A 286 -17.64 19.11 -45.52
N GLY A 287 -17.97 20.36 -45.89
CA GLY A 287 -19.15 21.07 -45.38
C GLY A 287 -18.95 21.74 -44.02
N CYS A 288 -17.82 21.54 -43.34
CA CYS A 288 -17.46 22.26 -42.11
C CYS A 288 -16.87 23.63 -42.48
N ASN A 289 -17.38 24.72 -41.93
CA ASN A 289 -16.99 26.10 -42.25
C ASN A 289 -15.92 26.64 -41.27
N CYS A 290 -14.78 27.10 -41.79
CA CYS A 290 -13.66 27.59 -40.98
C CYS A 290 -13.95 28.86 -40.17
N GLY A 291 -14.95 29.65 -40.56
CA GLY A 291 -15.43 30.79 -39.80
C GLY A 291 -16.33 30.42 -38.63
N LEU A 292 -16.79 29.16 -38.55
CA LEU A 292 -17.59 28.63 -37.43
C LEU A 292 -16.79 27.69 -36.53
N SER A 293 -15.81 26.98 -37.09
CA SER A 293 -14.96 26.05 -36.35
C SER A 293 -13.56 26.01 -36.93
N SER A 294 -12.55 26.19 -36.08
CA SER A 294 -11.14 26.03 -36.47
C SER A 294 -10.74 24.57 -36.73
N LYS A 295 -11.55 23.61 -36.26
CA LYS A 295 -11.24 22.17 -36.32
C LYS A 295 -11.63 21.50 -37.64
N CYS A 296 -12.16 22.25 -38.62
CA CYS A 296 -12.58 21.64 -39.88
C CYS A 296 -11.37 21.10 -40.66
N VAL A 297 -11.48 19.84 -41.07
CA VAL A 297 -10.46 19.10 -41.82
C VAL A 297 -11.11 18.20 -42.87
N GLN A 298 -10.32 17.77 -43.84
CA GLN A 298 -10.68 16.84 -44.89
C GLN A 298 -9.50 15.93 -45.21
N SER A 299 -9.76 14.65 -45.48
CA SER A 299 -8.73 13.72 -45.91
C SER A 299 -8.16 14.10 -47.29
N SER A 300 -6.85 14.05 -47.39
CA SER A 300 -6.07 14.41 -48.56
C SER A 300 -4.86 13.48 -48.65
N ARG A 301 -4.92 12.52 -49.57
CA ARG A 301 -3.88 11.50 -49.83
C ARG A 301 -3.50 10.61 -48.64
N GLY A 302 -4.23 10.63 -47.54
CA GLY A 302 -3.91 9.87 -46.32
C GLY A 302 -3.47 10.75 -45.14
N MET A 303 -3.21 12.04 -45.39
CA MET A 303 -3.11 13.09 -44.37
C MET A 303 -4.40 13.89 -44.32
N MET A 304 -4.49 14.84 -43.39
CA MET A 304 -5.58 15.80 -43.36
C MET A 304 -5.10 17.17 -43.86
N ALA A 305 -5.96 17.84 -44.62
CA ALA A 305 -5.90 19.28 -44.89
C ALA A 305 -7.01 19.96 -44.09
N GLY A 306 -6.86 21.22 -43.70
CA GLY A 306 -7.88 21.90 -42.89
C GLY A 306 -7.63 23.38 -42.68
N CYS A 307 -8.49 24.00 -41.87
CA CYS A 307 -8.43 25.44 -41.61
C CYS A 307 -7.07 25.87 -41.06
N TYR A 308 -6.48 25.04 -40.19
CA TYR A 308 -5.17 25.30 -39.59
C TYR A 308 -4.28 24.06 -39.69
N PRO A 309 -2.98 24.22 -40.00
CA PRO A 309 -2.02 23.10 -40.02
C PRO A 309 -2.01 22.30 -38.73
N LEU A 310 -2.21 22.97 -37.59
CA LEU A 310 -2.29 22.35 -36.27
C LEU A 310 -3.44 21.34 -36.15
N GLU A 311 -4.67 21.76 -36.46
CA GLU A 311 -5.83 20.86 -36.37
C GLU A 311 -5.77 19.76 -37.42
N ALA A 312 -5.23 20.06 -38.61
CA ALA A 312 -4.99 19.09 -39.65
C ALA A 312 -3.98 18.01 -39.19
N LEU A 313 -2.85 18.39 -38.62
CA LEU A 313 -1.86 17.45 -38.09
C LEU A 313 -2.44 16.60 -36.96
N LEU A 314 -3.08 17.21 -35.97
CA LEU A 314 -3.65 16.51 -34.81
C LEU A 314 -4.66 15.43 -35.20
N GLN A 315 -5.47 15.68 -36.23
CA GLN A 315 -6.47 14.74 -36.75
C GLN A 315 -5.91 13.76 -37.80
N SER A 316 -4.68 13.97 -38.26
CA SER A 316 -3.98 13.01 -39.14
C SER A 316 -3.49 11.80 -38.36
N THR A 317 -3.12 10.74 -39.08
CA THR A 317 -2.51 9.52 -38.52
C THR A 317 -1.09 9.38 -39.06
N PHE A 318 -0.27 8.52 -38.43
CA PHE A 318 1.07 8.22 -38.96
C PHE A 318 1.07 7.29 -40.17
N GLN A 319 -0.09 6.80 -40.64
CA GLN A 319 -0.17 5.86 -41.75
C GLN A 319 0.53 6.36 -43.03
N CYS A 320 0.40 7.65 -43.33
CA CYS A 320 1.06 8.29 -44.47
C CYS A 320 2.59 8.32 -44.35
N PHE A 321 3.12 8.41 -43.13
CA PHE A 321 4.56 8.50 -42.86
C PHE A 321 5.29 7.17 -43.12
N TYR A 322 4.56 6.06 -43.20
CA TYR A 322 5.10 4.75 -43.60
C TYR A 322 4.78 4.39 -45.05
N ASN A 323 4.21 5.30 -45.83
CA ASN A 323 3.90 5.08 -47.24
C ASN A 323 4.37 6.26 -48.09
N GLN A 324 5.52 6.10 -48.75
CA GLN A 324 6.15 7.16 -49.53
C GLN A 324 5.24 7.77 -50.61
N THR A 325 4.37 6.97 -51.22
CA THR A 325 3.44 7.44 -52.27
C THR A 325 2.42 8.47 -51.76
N CYS A 326 2.17 8.52 -50.44
CA CYS A 326 1.31 9.51 -49.82
C CYS A 326 1.95 10.92 -49.83
N ILE A 327 3.27 10.98 -49.64
CA ILE A 327 4.03 12.21 -49.39
C ILE A 327 4.73 12.68 -50.66
N ASP A 328 5.45 11.79 -51.34
CA ASP A 328 6.23 12.07 -52.54
C ASP A 328 5.83 11.10 -53.66
N SER A 329 4.89 11.53 -54.50
CA SER A 329 4.44 10.74 -55.65
C SER A 329 5.54 10.52 -56.71
N ASN A 330 6.63 11.29 -56.66
CA ASN A 330 7.73 11.21 -57.62
C ASN A 330 8.94 10.43 -57.06
N ASN A 331 8.88 9.96 -55.80
CA ASN A 331 9.95 9.23 -55.11
C ASN A 331 11.33 9.91 -55.19
N VAL A 332 11.37 11.25 -55.16
CA VAL A 332 12.60 12.05 -55.25
C VAL A 332 13.35 12.05 -53.92
N PHE A 333 12.64 12.05 -52.79
CA PHE A 333 13.25 11.89 -51.47
C PHE A 333 13.33 10.41 -51.09
N GLN A 334 14.52 9.95 -50.69
CA GLN A 334 14.70 8.58 -50.22
C GLN A 334 13.92 8.40 -48.91
N ALA A 335 12.88 7.57 -48.94
CA ALA A 335 12.18 7.15 -47.73
C ALA A 335 13.18 6.52 -46.76
N LEU A 336 13.18 6.93 -45.49
CA LEU A 336 13.87 6.14 -44.47
C LEU A 336 13.25 4.73 -44.41
N ASN A 337 14.14 3.75 -44.26
CA ASN A 337 13.84 2.45 -43.66
C ASN A 337 13.37 2.67 -42.21
N THR A 338 12.19 3.26 -42.00
CA THR A 338 11.45 3.07 -40.76
C THR A 338 11.00 1.62 -40.77
N SER A 339 11.92 0.72 -40.39
CA SER A 339 11.59 -0.67 -40.17
C SER A 339 10.41 -0.69 -39.21
N SER A 340 9.25 -1.10 -39.72
CA SER A 340 8.00 -1.34 -38.99
C SER A 340 8.14 -2.41 -37.88
N SER A 341 9.37 -2.86 -37.61
CA SER A 341 9.72 -3.95 -36.71
C SER A 341 9.79 -3.53 -35.23
N THR A 342 9.73 -2.23 -34.90
CA THR A 342 9.59 -1.82 -33.50
C THR A 342 8.14 -1.89 -33.10
N SER A 343 7.82 -2.74 -32.11
CA SER A 343 6.49 -2.77 -31.49
C SER A 343 6.11 -1.38 -30.99
N SER A 344 5.07 -0.81 -31.59
CA SER A 344 4.42 0.43 -31.16
C SER A 344 3.22 0.08 -30.29
N GLN A 345 3.01 0.80 -29.18
CA GLN A 345 1.79 0.67 -28.38
C GLN A 345 0.57 1.30 -29.08
N PHE A 346 0.81 2.17 -30.07
CA PHE A 346 -0.22 2.84 -30.84
C PHE A 346 -0.53 2.07 -32.11
N LEU A 347 -1.82 1.92 -32.42
CA LEU A 347 -2.26 1.42 -33.72
C LEU A 347 -1.90 2.44 -34.80
N THR A 348 -1.61 1.97 -36.02
CA THR A 348 -1.23 2.84 -37.15
C THR A 348 -2.31 3.84 -37.56
N ASN A 349 -3.57 3.56 -37.24
CA ASN A 349 -4.72 4.44 -37.46
C ASN A 349 -5.03 5.38 -36.27
N SER A 350 -4.21 5.36 -35.22
CA SER A 350 -4.33 6.30 -34.10
C SER A 350 -4.03 7.72 -34.58
N THR A 351 -4.83 8.69 -34.15
CA THR A 351 -4.57 10.10 -34.50
C THR A 351 -3.33 10.60 -33.78
N ILE A 352 -2.64 11.56 -34.39
CA ILE A 352 -1.47 12.20 -33.78
C ILE A 352 -1.85 12.85 -32.44
N GLU A 353 -3.07 13.41 -32.32
CA GLU A 353 -3.60 13.89 -31.04
C GLU A 353 -3.64 12.81 -29.95
N SER A 354 -4.12 11.60 -30.27
CA SER A 354 -4.18 10.49 -29.31
C SER A 354 -2.79 10.03 -28.85
N ILE A 355 -1.80 10.12 -29.74
CA ILE A 355 -0.40 9.78 -29.45
C ILE A 355 0.22 10.89 -28.58
N LEU A 356 -0.07 12.16 -28.90
CA LEU A 356 0.38 13.32 -28.12
C LEU A 356 -0.23 13.40 -26.73
N ASN A 357 -1.46 12.89 -26.54
CA ASN A 357 -2.07 12.78 -25.23
C ASN A 357 -1.26 11.90 -24.26
N LYS A 358 -0.35 11.07 -24.80
CA LYS A 358 0.63 10.30 -24.03
C LYS A 358 2.08 10.79 -24.24
N LEU A 359 2.27 12.04 -24.63
CA LEU A 359 3.57 12.67 -24.90
C LEU A 359 4.41 11.88 -25.92
N MET A 360 3.76 11.19 -26.86
CA MET A 360 4.42 10.35 -27.84
C MET A 360 5.32 9.25 -27.23
N VAL A 361 5.11 8.87 -25.97
CA VAL A 361 5.89 7.81 -25.32
C VAL A 361 5.37 6.46 -25.78
N GLU A 362 6.27 5.53 -26.10
CA GLU A 362 5.95 4.14 -26.47
C GLU A 362 5.91 3.22 -25.25
N ASP A 363 6.93 3.30 -24.40
CA ASP A 363 7.09 2.46 -23.23
C ASP A 363 8.07 3.09 -22.24
N TYR A 364 7.96 2.62 -20.99
CA TYR A 364 8.86 2.93 -19.89
C TYR A 364 9.57 1.65 -19.47
N SER A 365 10.89 1.68 -19.42
CA SER A 365 11.69 0.62 -18.81
C SER A 365 12.04 1.04 -17.38
N ILE A 366 11.53 0.27 -16.42
CA ILE A 366 11.62 0.53 -15.00
C ILE A 366 12.46 -0.57 -14.36
N ASN A 367 13.49 -0.18 -13.63
CA ASN A 367 14.33 -1.10 -12.87
C ASN A 367 14.40 -0.64 -11.40
N ILE A 368 14.08 -1.55 -10.48
CA ILE A 368 14.07 -1.31 -9.03
C ILE A 368 15.17 -2.17 -8.40
N SER A 369 16.20 -1.52 -7.87
CA SER A 369 17.26 -2.18 -7.10
C SER A 369 16.85 -2.28 -5.63
N TYR A 370 16.31 -3.44 -5.24
CA TYR A 370 15.93 -3.68 -3.85
C TYR A 370 17.12 -3.65 -2.90
N GLU A 371 18.29 -4.11 -3.34
CA GLU A 371 19.51 -4.08 -2.55
C GLU A 371 19.93 -2.64 -2.24
N ASN A 372 19.86 -1.74 -3.22
CA ASN A 372 20.11 -0.32 -3.00
C ASN A 372 19.07 0.28 -2.05
N TYR A 373 17.78 -0.01 -2.25
CA TYR A 373 16.72 0.44 -1.34
C TYR A 373 16.97 -0.02 0.11
N PHE A 374 17.26 -1.31 0.32
CA PHE A 374 17.58 -1.88 1.62
C PHE A 374 18.79 -1.18 2.25
N SER A 375 19.86 -0.99 1.48
CA SER A 375 21.07 -0.31 1.94
C SER A 375 20.84 1.15 2.33
N LYS A 376 19.92 1.84 1.65
CA LYS A 376 19.57 3.25 1.92
C LYS A 376 18.61 3.39 3.09
N CYS A 377 17.65 2.48 3.24
CA CYS A 377 16.80 2.41 4.43
C CYS A 377 17.64 2.15 5.70
N GLU A 378 18.69 1.32 5.58
CA GLU A 378 19.59 0.92 6.67
C GLU A 378 18.80 0.55 7.94
N PRO A 379 18.19 -0.66 7.98
CA PRO A 379 17.25 -1.03 9.03
C PRO A 379 17.92 -1.00 10.41
N LEU A 380 17.31 -0.28 11.35
CA LEU A 380 17.84 -0.07 12.70
C LEU A 380 17.50 -1.25 13.62
N LEU A 381 16.23 -1.65 13.61
CA LEU A 381 15.66 -2.65 14.50
C LEU A 381 14.55 -3.38 13.74
N CYS A 382 14.61 -4.71 13.75
CA CYS A 382 13.50 -5.56 13.34
C CYS A 382 12.92 -6.28 14.55
N SER A 383 11.60 -6.43 14.57
CA SER A 383 10.89 -7.26 15.52
C SER A 383 9.96 -8.22 14.79
N TYR A 384 9.87 -9.44 15.28
CA TYR A 384 8.93 -10.44 14.76
C TYR A 384 8.31 -11.20 15.92
N SER A 385 7.11 -11.73 15.70
CA SER A 385 6.38 -12.50 16.71
C SER A 385 6.21 -13.96 16.27
N TYR A 386 6.45 -14.89 17.21
CA TYR A 386 6.24 -16.31 17.03
C TYR A 386 5.44 -16.90 18.20
N SER A 387 4.77 -18.03 17.97
CA SER A 387 4.01 -18.73 19.01
C SER A 387 4.94 -19.63 19.83
N GLY A 388 5.18 -19.26 21.09
CA GLY A 388 6.02 -20.00 22.02
C GLY A 388 5.27 -20.44 23.27
N HIS A 389 5.81 -21.42 23.99
CA HIS A 389 5.28 -21.81 25.30
C HIS A 389 5.55 -20.70 26.32
N ARG A 390 4.66 -20.56 27.30
CA ARG A 390 4.83 -19.63 28.43
C ARG A 390 6.10 -19.96 29.22
N ASP A 391 6.73 -18.92 29.74
CA ASP A 391 7.87 -19.12 30.64
C ASP A 391 7.41 -19.74 31.96
N ILE A 392 8.24 -20.59 32.54
CA ILE A 392 7.91 -21.34 33.75
C ILE A 392 7.51 -20.38 34.89
N LEU A 393 8.17 -19.22 34.98
CA LEU A 393 7.85 -18.18 35.96
C LEU A 393 6.41 -17.66 35.80
N ASP A 394 5.98 -17.36 34.58
CA ASP A 394 4.61 -16.91 34.30
C ASP A 394 3.57 -17.99 34.58
N VAL A 395 3.90 -19.25 34.28
CA VAL A 395 3.03 -20.39 34.62
C VAL A 395 2.88 -20.48 36.15
N THR A 396 3.97 -20.38 36.90
CA THR A 396 3.93 -20.45 38.36
C THR A 396 3.14 -19.29 38.97
N LEU A 397 3.34 -18.05 38.50
CA LEU A 397 2.62 -16.87 38.97
C LEU A 397 1.11 -17.01 38.74
N ASN A 398 0.70 -17.45 37.56
CA ASN A 398 -0.71 -17.68 37.25
C ASN A 398 -1.35 -18.76 38.14
N ILE A 399 -0.64 -19.85 38.42
CA ILE A 399 -1.14 -20.91 39.31
C ILE A 399 -1.25 -20.43 40.76
N THR A 400 -0.29 -19.63 41.24
CA THR A 400 -0.36 -19.05 42.58
C THR A 400 -1.56 -18.11 42.74
N GLY A 401 -1.90 -17.35 41.69
CA GLY A 401 -3.11 -16.52 41.67
C GLY A 401 -4.41 -17.34 41.66
N ILE A 402 -4.46 -18.43 40.90
CA ILE A 402 -5.66 -19.29 40.80
C ILE A 402 -5.88 -20.13 42.07
N TYR A 403 -4.81 -20.49 42.78
CA TYR A 403 -4.85 -21.33 43.98
C TYR A 403 -5.85 -20.81 45.04
N GLY A 404 -5.89 -19.50 45.26
CA GLY A 404 -6.79 -18.88 46.25
C GLY A 404 -8.27 -19.13 45.96
N GLY A 405 -8.70 -18.99 44.70
CA GLY A 405 -10.07 -19.30 44.28
C GLY A 405 -10.38 -20.79 44.29
N LEU A 406 -9.39 -21.61 43.94
CA LEU A 406 -9.52 -23.06 43.85
C LEU A 406 -9.84 -23.70 45.21
N VAL A 407 -9.21 -23.22 46.28
CA VAL A 407 -9.43 -23.71 47.66
C VAL A 407 -10.88 -23.48 48.10
N ILE A 408 -11.44 -22.31 47.79
CA ILE A 408 -12.82 -21.94 48.17
C ILE A 408 -13.85 -22.81 47.44
N ILE A 409 -13.67 -22.98 46.12
CA ILE A 409 -14.56 -23.80 45.29
C ILE A 409 -14.47 -25.28 45.68
N ALA A 410 -13.26 -25.81 45.87
CA ALA A 410 -13.05 -27.20 46.26
C ALA A 410 -13.69 -27.53 47.62
N ARG A 411 -13.63 -26.62 48.59
CA ARG A 411 -14.36 -26.77 49.87
C ARG A 411 -15.88 -26.82 49.65
N SER A 412 -16.41 -25.96 48.80
CA SER A 412 -17.85 -25.86 48.51
C SER A 412 -18.38 -27.13 47.82
N ILE A 413 -17.63 -27.68 46.86
CA ILE A 413 -17.97 -28.90 46.14
C ILE A 413 -17.97 -30.12 47.07
N VAL A 414 -16.96 -30.26 47.94
CA VAL A 414 -16.88 -31.37 48.90
C VAL A 414 -18.09 -31.36 49.85
N VAL A 415 -18.50 -30.20 50.34
CA VAL A 415 -19.70 -30.06 51.18
C VAL A 415 -20.97 -30.47 50.43
N LEU A 416 -21.10 -30.09 49.16
CA LEU A 416 -22.24 -30.47 48.30
C LEU A 416 -22.29 -31.99 48.06
N PHE A 417 -21.17 -32.62 47.71
CA PHE A 417 -21.09 -34.06 47.51
C PHE A 417 -21.42 -34.84 48.79
N LEU A 418 -20.96 -34.37 49.96
CA LEU A 418 -21.29 -34.99 51.25
C LEU A 418 -22.79 -34.89 51.58
N LYS A 419 -23.44 -33.76 51.25
CA LYS A 419 -24.90 -33.60 51.39
C LYS A 419 -25.65 -34.59 50.49
N LEU A 420 -25.22 -34.74 49.24
CA LEU A 420 -25.84 -35.68 48.29
C LEU A 420 -25.63 -37.15 48.69
N TYR A 421 -24.43 -37.49 49.17
CA TYR A 421 -24.12 -38.85 49.66
C TYR A 421 -24.93 -39.20 50.92
N ARG A 422 -25.11 -38.24 51.86
CA ARG A 422 -25.99 -38.42 53.04
C ARG A 422 -27.45 -38.64 52.64
N ASN A 423 -27.96 -37.89 51.67
CA ASN A 423 -29.35 -38.05 51.20
C ASN A 423 -29.59 -39.40 50.51
N LYS A 424 -28.58 -39.99 49.87
CA LYS A 424 -28.68 -41.31 49.23
C LYS A 424 -28.66 -42.46 50.25
N ASN A 425 -27.87 -42.32 51.32
CA ASN A 425 -27.77 -43.34 52.37
C ASN A 425 -28.92 -43.28 53.41
N GLN A 426 -29.60 -42.15 53.59
CA GLN A 426 -30.81 -42.06 54.42
C GLN A 426 -32.06 -42.71 53.78
N LYS A 427 -32.03 -43.03 52.48
CA LYS A 427 -33.12 -43.74 51.78
C LYS A 427 -33.02 -45.27 51.82
N VAL A 428 -32.01 -45.86 52.50
CA VAL A 428 -31.75 -47.32 52.51
C VAL A 428 -31.77 -47.92 53.93
N THR A 429 -32.54 -47.35 54.86
CA THR A 429 -32.87 -48.03 56.14
C THR A 429 -34.39 -48.23 56.23
N PRO A 430 -34.90 -49.45 56.01
CA PRO A 430 -36.30 -49.78 56.30
C PRO A 430 -36.50 -49.90 57.82
N GLN A 431 -37.47 -49.18 58.37
CA GLN A 431 -38.01 -49.51 59.69
C GLN A 431 -38.89 -50.76 59.53
N ASN A 432 -38.35 -51.90 59.94
CA ASN A 432 -39.14 -53.06 60.34
C ASN A 432 -39.25 -53.07 61.88
N ASN A 433 -40.43 -53.52 62.30
CA ASN A 433 -41.03 -53.55 63.63
C ASN A 433 -40.23 -54.28 64.73
N GLU A 434 -40.51 -53.95 66.00
CA GLU A 434 -41.16 -54.82 67.03
C GLU A 434 -40.75 -54.47 68.48
N ALA A 435 -41.74 -54.02 69.27
CA ALA A 435 -42.14 -54.50 70.61
C ALA A 435 -43.06 -53.48 71.28
#